data_AF-A0A970FU68-F1
#
_entry.id   AF-A0A970FU68-F1
#
_cell.length_a   1.000
_cell.length_b   1.000
_cell.length_c   1.000
_cell.angle_alpha   90.00
_cell.angle_beta   90.00
_cell.angle_gamma   90.00
#
_symmetry.space_group_name_H-M   'P 1'
#
loop_
_entity.id
_entity.type
_entity.pdbx_description
1 polymer ?
#
loop_
_entity_poly.entity_id
_entity_poly.type
_entity_poly.pdbx_seq_one_letter_code
_entity_poly.pdbx_strand_id
1 'polypeptide(L)'
;MNLLIFLDAFKIHKLRHERTVQLWFVVLYVINLLPLVLPIGDKDFSALVVALESMLAGDFSVEPAWILLTPGNWLVLGLQTLTSLITAFFSLMYATLFIGEKTGQTPREAFKATLAALPRLLLLAAVLLLPAMLSVMLAFIPLIIFVLMMYFLPLTLTLERCRLLPAMQMSYEATKRHKLFIFFMLLVMSFVLQLPQNLISNLVRSSLAYFVMNTFFIVLQALVNGRLMGILYLHLVKKEPFVLPSKPDASK
;
A
#
# COMPACT_ATOMS: atom_id res chain seq x y z
N MET A 1 10.54 -1.55 22.68
CA MET A 1 9.61 -0.61 22.02
C MET A 1 9.25 -1.04 20.59
N ASN A 2 10.21 -1.48 19.78
CA ASN A 2 10.00 -1.83 18.36
C ASN A 2 9.00 -2.97 18.09
N LEU A 3 9.05 -4.08 18.85
CA LEU A 3 8.10 -5.20 18.70
C LEU A 3 6.66 -4.85 19.10
N LEU A 4 6.46 -3.91 20.03
CA LEU A 4 5.12 -3.50 20.46
C LEU A 4 4.42 -2.67 19.38
N ILE A 5 5.14 -1.75 18.74
CA ILE A 5 4.63 -0.98 17.58
C ILE A 5 4.20 -1.95 16.47
N PHE A 6 5.03 -2.96 16.23
CA PHE A 6 4.77 -3.98 15.23
C PHE A 6 3.49 -4.79 15.54
N LEU A 7 3.38 -5.35 16.74
CA LEU A 7 2.20 -6.13 17.14
C LEU A 7 0.93 -5.28 17.19
N ASP A 8 1.04 -3.99 17.51
CA ASP A 8 -0.12 -3.10 17.50
C ASP A 8 -0.62 -2.83 16.07
N ALA A 9 0.26 -2.82 15.06
CA ALA A 9 -0.14 -2.66 13.67
C ALA A 9 -1.03 -3.82 13.15
N PHE A 10 -1.00 -5.00 13.78
CA PHE A 10 -1.91 -6.11 13.44
C PHE A 10 -3.30 -5.96 14.04
N LYS A 11 -3.51 -5.06 15.01
CA LYS A 11 -4.80 -4.93 15.73
C LYS A 11 -5.80 -4.08 14.97
N ILE A 12 -6.09 -4.41 13.72
CA ILE A 12 -6.95 -3.62 12.82
C ILE A 12 -8.36 -3.36 13.41
N HIS A 13 -8.87 -4.27 14.24
CA HIS A 13 -10.17 -4.15 14.91
C HIS A 13 -10.21 -3.12 16.06
N LYS A 14 -9.06 -2.68 16.58
CA LYS A 14 -9.00 -1.78 17.74
C LYS A 14 -9.06 -0.31 17.31
N LEU A 15 -10.24 0.10 16.82
CA LEU A 15 -10.61 1.47 16.45
C LEU A 15 -12.01 1.76 16.99
N ARG A 16 -12.31 3.02 17.32
CA ARG A 16 -13.66 3.44 17.77
C ARG A 16 -14.73 3.12 16.72
N HIS A 17 -14.36 3.17 15.44
CA HIS A 17 -15.27 2.94 14.32
C HIS A 17 -15.09 1.56 13.65
N GLU A 18 -14.91 0.50 14.44
CA GLU A 18 -14.61 -0.86 13.98
C GLU A 18 -15.52 -1.35 12.82
N ARG A 19 -16.85 -1.18 12.94
CA ARG A 19 -17.81 -1.62 11.90
C ARG A 19 -17.54 -0.99 10.53
N THR A 20 -17.07 0.25 10.49
CA THR A 20 -16.77 0.94 9.24
C THR A 20 -15.52 0.36 8.58
N VAL A 21 -14.51 0.02 9.39
CA VAL A 21 -13.29 -0.64 8.90
C VAL A 21 -13.59 -2.05 8.41
N GLN A 22 -14.46 -2.80 9.08
CA GLN A 22 -14.91 -4.11 8.62
C GLN A 22 -15.64 -4.00 7.26
N LEU A 23 -16.50 -3.00 7.09
CA LEU A 23 -17.14 -2.72 5.80
C LEU A 23 -16.10 -2.41 4.72
N TRP A 24 -15.11 -1.56 5.02
CA TRP A 24 -14.00 -1.26 4.12
C TRP A 24 -13.21 -2.50 3.73
N PHE A 25 -12.94 -3.40 4.68
CA PHE A 25 -12.29 -4.68 4.42
C PHE A 25 -13.09 -5.50 3.40
N VAL A 26 -14.40 -5.67 3.62
CA VAL A 26 -15.27 -6.46 2.73
C VAL A 26 -15.35 -5.83 1.34
N VAL A 27 -15.50 -4.52 1.24
CA VAL A 27 -15.51 -3.79 -0.04
C VAL A 27 -14.19 -3.98 -0.78
N LEU A 28 -13.06 -3.80 -0.09
CA LEU A 28 -11.74 -3.95 -0.69
C LEU A 28 -11.47 -5.39 -1.13
N TYR A 29 -11.98 -6.36 -0.36
CA TYR A 29 -11.91 -7.78 -0.67
C TYR A 29 -12.65 -8.11 -1.97
N VAL A 30 -13.89 -7.66 -2.12
CA VAL A 30 -14.67 -7.87 -3.35
C VAL A 30 -13.99 -7.20 -4.54
N ILE A 31 -13.52 -5.96 -4.40
CA ILE A 31 -12.85 -5.21 -5.48
C ILE A 31 -11.58 -5.91 -5.95
N ASN A 32 -10.77 -6.46 -5.05
CA ASN A 32 -9.53 -7.15 -5.42
C ASN A 32 -9.79 -8.57 -5.96
N LEU A 33 -10.87 -9.24 -5.52
CA LEU A 33 -11.21 -10.58 -5.97
C LEU A 33 -11.82 -10.58 -7.38
N LEU A 34 -12.62 -9.56 -7.72
CA LEU A 34 -13.38 -9.50 -8.97
C LEU A 34 -12.51 -9.65 -10.24
N PRO A 35 -11.40 -8.93 -10.43
CA PRO A 35 -10.56 -9.10 -11.62
C PRO A 35 -9.89 -10.47 -11.72
N LEU A 36 -9.69 -11.15 -10.59
CA LEU A 36 -9.07 -12.46 -10.55
C LEU A 36 -10.05 -13.54 -10.97
N VAL A 37 -11.29 -13.47 -10.49
CA VAL A 37 -12.34 -14.48 -10.74
C VAL A 37 -13.01 -14.28 -12.09
N LEU A 38 -13.23 -13.03 -12.52
CA LEU A 38 -13.88 -12.77 -13.79
C LEU A 38 -12.93 -13.04 -14.98
N PRO A 39 -13.43 -13.62 -16.09
CA PRO A 39 -12.66 -13.83 -17.30
C PRO A 39 -12.54 -12.52 -18.10
N ILE A 40 -11.95 -11.49 -17.47
CA ILE A 40 -11.75 -10.18 -18.10
C ILE A 40 -10.33 -10.12 -18.68
N GLY A 41 -10.25 -9.82 -19.97
CA GLY A 41 -9.00 -9.62 -20.69
C GLY A 41 -8.22 -10.92 -20.91
N ASP A 42 -7.00 -10.74 -21.41
CA ASP A 42 -6.06 -11.83 -21.69
C ASP A 42 -5.02 -11.88 -20.57
N LYS A 43 -4.97 -13.02 -19.88
CA LYS A 43 -4.04 -13.26 -18.76
C LYS A 43 -2.76 -13.97 -19.22
N ASP A 44 -2.63 -14.29 -20.50
CA ASP A 44 -1.42 -14.88 -21.05
C ASP A 44 -0.40 -13.79 -21.36
N PHE A 45 0.70 -13.79 -20.60
CA PHE A 45 1.84 -12.89 -20.78
C PHE A 45 3.08 -13.64 -21.30
N SER A 46 2.91 -14.86 -21.85
CA SER A 46 3.99 -15.71 -22.34
C SER A 46 4.91 -15.00 -23.34
N ALA A 47 4.35 -14.21 -24.26
CA ALA A 47 5.11 -13.42 -25.22
C ALA A 47 6.12 -12.45 -24.55
N LEU A 48 5.72 -11.80 -23.45
CA LEU A 48 6.63 -10.94 -22.68
C LEU A 48 7.72 -11.73 -21.94
N VAL A 49 7.38 -12.92 -21.44
CA VAL A 49 8.35 -13.78 -20.74
C VAL A 49 9.42 -14.27 -21.72
N VAL A 50 9.00 -14.76 -22.89
CA VAL A 50 9.92 -15.19 -23.95
C VAL A 50 10.82 -14.04 -24.40
N ALA A 51 10.25 -12.85 -24.62
CA ALA A 51 10.99 -11.65 -24.94
C ALA A 51 12.05 -11.29 -23.89
N LEU A 52 11.70 -11.38 -22.60
CA LEU A 52 12.63 -11.14 -21.50
C LEU A 52 13.75 -12.18 -21.45
N GLU A 53 13.43 -13.46 -21.64
CA GLU A 53 14.42 -14.54 -21.68
C GLU A 53 15.41 -14.36 -22.85
N SER A 54 14.92 -13.98 -24.04
CA SER A 54 15.75 -13.64 -25.19
C SER A 54 16.70 -12.47 -24.92
N MET A 55 16.21 -11.40 -24.29
CA MET A 55 17.05 -10.27 -23.88
C MET A 55 18.13 -10.68 -22.87
N LEU A 56 17.79 -11.52 -21.88
CA LEU A 56 18.74 -12.03 -20.90
C LEU A 56 19.78 -12.98 -21.52
N ALA A 57 19.42 -13.67 -22.60
CA ALA A 57 20.33 -14.49 -23.40
C ALA A 57 21.24 -13.65 -24.33
N GLY A 58 21.07 -12.32 -24.39
CA GLY A 58 21.89 -11.41 -25.17
C GLY A 58 21.32 -11.04 -26.54
N ASP A 59 20.09 -11.45 -26.85
CA ASP A 59 19.39 -11.02 -28.05
C ASP A 59 18.63 -9.71 -27.78
N PHE A 60 19.11 -8.61 -28.35
CA PHE A 60 18.48 -7.29 -28.25
C PHE A 60 17.57 -6.98 -29.44
N SER A 61 17.36 -7.90 -30.38
CA SER A 61 16.47 -7.75 -31.53
C SER A 61 14.99 -8.03 -31.22
N VAL A 62 14.65 -8.04 -29.93
CA VAL A 62 13.31 -8.34 -29.43
C VAL A 62 12.38 -7.16 -29.65
N GLU A 63 11.15 -7.45 -30.09
CA GLU A 63 10.13 -6.44 -30.27
C GLU A 63 9.81 -5.72 -28.94
N PRO A 64 9.50 -4.42 -28.99
CA PRO A 64 9.17 -3.67 -27.79
C PRO A 64 7.87 -4.16 -27.14
N ALA A 65 7.81 -4.08 -25.81
CA ALA A 65 6.72 -4.61 -25.00
C ALA A 65 5.31 -4.15 -25.42
N TRP A 66 5.16 -2.94 -25.97
CA TRP A 66 3.86 -2.43 -26.40
C TRP A 66 3.30 -3.11 -27.66
N ILE A 67 4.13 -3.78 -28.45
CA ILE A 67 3.71 -4.59 -29.61
C ILE A 67 3.37 -6.02 -29.15
N LEU A 68 4.16 -6.54 -28.20
CA LEU A 68 3.98 -7.88 -27.64
C LEU A 68 2.71 -8.03 -26.79
N LEU A 69 2.22 -6.93 -26.20
CA LEU A 69 1.04 -6.92 -25.35
C LEU A 69 -0.25 -6.85 -26.18
N THR A 70 -1.12 -7.84 -25.99
CA THR A 70 -2.46 -7.81 -26.59
C THR A 70 -3.33 -6.73 -25.93
N PRO A 71 -4.40 -6.24 -26.59
CA PRO A 71 -5.37 -5.34 -25.96
C PRO A 71 -5.96 -5.94 -24.66
N GLY A 72 -6.09 -7.27 -24.61
CA GLY A 72 -6.54 -7.99 -23.43
C GLY A 72 -5.54 -7.89 -22.27
N ASN A 73 -4.24 -7.99 -22.54
CA ASN A 73 -3.20 -7.82 -21.52
C ASN A 73 -3.18 -6.39 -20.96
N TRP A 74 -3.29 -5.38 -21.82
CA TRP A 74 -3.38 -3.98 -21.40
C TRP A 74 -4.56 -3.73 -20.47
N LEU A 75 -5.72 -4.35 -20.77
CA LEU A 75 -6.89 -4.28 -19.91
C LEU A 75 -6.62 -4.90 -18.52
N VAL A 76 -5.97 -6.06 -18.47
CA VAL A 76 -5.61 -6.74 -17.21
C VAL A 76 -4.63 -5.89 -16.39
N LEU A 77 -3.59 -5.34 -17.02
CA LEU A 77 -2.62 -4.46 -16.36
C LEU A 77 -3.29 -3.18 -15.82
N GLY A 78 -4.18 -2.58 -16.61
CA GLY A 78 -4.97 -1.42 -16.20
C GLY A 78 -5.85 -1.72 -14.99
N LEU A 79 -6.54 -2.85 -14.98
CA LEU A 79 -7.38 -3.29 -13.87
C LEU A 79 -6.55 -3.58 -12.60
N GLN A 80 -5.42 -4.28 -12.72
CA GLN A 80 -4.52 -4.54 -11.60
C GLN A 80 -3.92 -3.25 -11.01
N THR A 81 -3.58 -2.29 -11.88
CA THR A 81 -3.11 -0.98 -11.45
C THR A 81 -4.22 -0.22 -10.72
N LEU A 82 -5.45 -0.23 -11.26
CA LEU A 82 -6.60 0.40 -10.64
C LEU A 82 -6.94 -0.22 -9.27
N THR A 83 -6.97 -1.55 -9.14
CA THR A 83 -7.22 -2.20 -7.84
C THR A 83 -6.12 -1.90 -6.84
N SER A 84 -4.86 -1.82 -7.27
CA SER A 84 -3.73 -1.43 -6.43
C SER A 84 -3.85 0.02 -5.95
N LEU A 85 -4.29 0.95 -6.82
CA LEU A 85 -4.55 2.34 -6.45
C LEU A 85 -5.72 2.46 -5.46
N ILE A 86 -6.80 1.72 -5.67
CA ILE A 86 -7.93 1.67 -4.72
C ILE A 86 -7.45 1.12 -3.37
N THR A 87 -6.64 0.05 -3.38
CA THR A 87 -6.06 -0.54 -2.18
C THR A 87 -5.15 0.42 -1.41
N ALA A 88 -4.30 1.16 -2.12
CA ALA A 88 -3.49 2.22 -1.54
C ALA A 88 -4.36 3.37 -0.97
N PHE A 89 -5.44 3.75 -1.65
CA PHE A 89 -6.40 4.74 -1.16
C PHE A 89 -7.05 4.31 0.17
N PHE A 90 -7.53 3.06 0.26
CA PHE A 90 -8.11 2.54 1.51
C PHE A 90 -7.08 2.42 2.63
N SER A 91 -5.84 2.00 2.31
CA SER A 91 -4.74 1.98 3.27
C SER A 91 -4.45 3.37 3.85
N LEU A 92 -4.41 4.39 2.99
CA LEU A 92 -4.23 5.78 3.41
C LEU A 92 -5.43 6.29 4.22
N MET A 93 -6.66 6.04 3.76
CA MET A 93 -7.87 6.43 4.47
C MET A 93 -7.94 5.81 5.87
N TYR A 94 -7.53 4.54 6.00
CA TYR A 94 -7.40 3.87 7.29
C TYR A 94 -6.34 4.54 8.17
N ALA A 95 -5.17 4.87 7.63
CA ALA A 95 -4.12 5.58 8.35
C ALA A 95 -4.59 6.98 8.83
N THR A 96 -5.29 7.72 7.97
CA THR A 96 -5.89 9.03 8.28
C THR A 96 -6.93 8.89 9.40
N LEU A 97 -7.83 7.91 9.32
CA LEU A 97 -8.83 7.66 10.36
C LEU A 97 -8.16 7.30 11.69
N PHE A 98 -7.17 6.40 11.68
CA PHE A 98 -6.46 5.98 12.89
C PHE A 98 -5.79 7.15 13.61
N ILE A 99 -5.20 8.09 12.89
CA ILE A 99 -4.63 9.31 13.46
C ILE A 99 -5.75 10.26 13.93
N GLY A 100 -6.77 10.43 13.08
CA GLY A 100 -7.92 11.32 13.32
C GLY A 100 -8.77 10.93 14.52
N GLU A 101 -8.82 9.65 14.92
CA GLU A 101 -9.56 9.23 16.11
C GLU A 101 -9.07 9.95 17.39
N LYS A 102 -7.79 10.32 17.46
CA LYS A 102 -7.25 11.11 18.58
C LYS A 102 -7.78 12.53 18.65
N THR A 103 -8.25 13.07 17.54
CA THR A 103 -8.86 14.40 17.43
C THR A 103 -10.38 14.33 17.26
N GLY A 104 -10.99 13.15 17.42
CA GLY A 104 -12.44 12.96 17.30
C GLY A 104 -12.95 12.92 15.85
N GLN A 105 -12.06 12.75 14.87
CA GLN A 105 -12.41 12.74 13.45
C GLN A 105 -13.33 11.56 13.10
N THR A 106 -14.35 11.81 12.28
CA THR A 106 -15.27 10.78 11.80
C THR A 106 -14.76 10.08 10.52
N PRO A 107 -15.22 8.86 10.20
CA PRO A 107 -14.84 8.17 8.96
C PRO A 107 -15.15 8.96 7.68
N ARG A 108 -16.24 9.74 7.71
CA ARG A 108 -16.64 10.61 6.58
C ARG A 108 -15.64 11.74 6.37
N GLU A 109 -15.09 12.30 7.44
CA GLU A 109 -14.06 13.33 7.36
C GLU A 109 -12.73 12.77 6.89
N ALA A 110 -12.36 11.56 7.34
CA ALA A 110 -11.19 10.86 6.85
C ALA A 110 -11.30 10.63 5.33
N PHE A 111 -12.42 10.10 4.85
CA PHE A 111 -12.69 9.93 3.42
C PHE A 111 -12.56 11.24 2.63
N LYS A 112 -13.19 12.32 3.10
CA LYS A 112 -13.11 13.64 2.46
C LYS A 112 -11.67 14.17 2.41
N ALA A 113 -10.91 14.01 3.49
CA ALA A 113 -9.52 14.44 3.56
C ALA A 113 -8.63 13.65 2.59
N THR A 114 -8.80 12.32 2.53
CA THR A 114 -8.09 11.45 1.59
C THR A 114 -8.44 11.78 0.14
N LEU A 115 -9.72 11.98 -0.17
CA LEU A 115 -10.18 12.36 -1.51
C LEU A 115 -9.62 13.72 -1.95
N ALA A 116 -9.57 14.71 -1.05
CA ALA A 116 -8.99 16.02 -1.34
C ALA A 116 -7.47 15.98 -1.57
N ALA A 117 -6.77 14.95 -1.09
CA ALA A 117 -5.34 14.74 -1.35
C ALA A 117 -5.08 13.99 -2.66
N LEU A 118 -6.07 13.26 -3.19
CA LEU A 118 -5.94 12.41 -4.37
C LEU A 118 -5.30 13.10 -5.59
N PRO A 119 -5.72 14.30 -6.04
CA PRO A 119 -5.09 14.93 -7.21
C PRO A 119 -3.60 15.23 -7.00
N ARG A 120 -3.20 15.60 -5.77
CA ARG A 120 -1.81 15.86 -5.41
C ARG A 120 -0.99 14.56 -5.35
N LEU A 121 -1.60 13.47 -4.90
CA LEU A 121 -1.00 12.14 -4.91
C LEU A 121 -0.84 11.58 -6.32
N LEU A 122 -1.79 11.81 -7.21
CA LEU A 122 -1.68 11.44 -8.63
C LEU A 122 -0.58 12.24 -9.32
N LEU A 123 -0.49 13.55 -9.03
CA LEU A 123 0.62 14.37 -9.53
C LEU A 123 1.98 13.84 -9.04
N LEU A 124 2.08 13.48 -7.76
CA LEU A 124 3.27 12.85 -7.21
C LEU A 124 3.59 11.53 -7.91
N ALA A 125 2.59 10.68 -8.13
CA ALA A 125 2.76 9.40 -8.84
C ALA A 125 3.28 9.61 -10.27
N ALA A 126 2.78 10.63 -10.97
CA ALA A 126 3.28 11.01 -12.29
C ALA A 126 4.74 11.50 -12.23
N VAL A 127 5.08 12.34 -11.26
CA VAL A 127 6.47 12.80 -11.04
C VAL A 127 7.39 11.64 -10.68
N LEU A 128 6.90 10.64 -9.97
CA LEU A 128 7.62 9.41 -9.60
C LEU A 128 7.95 8.50 -10.79
N LEU A 129 7.27 8.65 -11.93
CA LEU A 129 7.61 7.89 -13.14
C LEU A 129 9.03 8.23 -13.62
N LEU A 130 9.44 9.50 -13.51
CA LEU A 130 10.79 9.94 -13.92
C LEU A 130 11.92 9.23 -13.15
N PRO A 131 11.98 9.29 -11.80
CA PRO A 131 12.99 8.57 -11.06
C PRO A 131 12.82 7.06 -11.20
N ALA A 132 11.60 6.53 -11.38
CA ALA A 132 11.41 5.11 -11.64
C ALA A 132 12.09 4.66 -12.95
N MET A 133 11.91 5.42 -14.04
CA MET A 133 12.58 5.15 -15.32
C MET A 133 14.10 5.23 -15.21
N LEU A 134 14.63 6.26 -14.53
CA LEU A 134 16.06 6.40 -14.29
C LEU A 134 16.62 5.27 -13.41
N SER A 135 15.82 4.77 -12.47
CA SER A 135 16.23 3.75 -11.51
C SER A 135 16.27 2.34 -12.09
N VAL A 136 15.68 2.09 -13.27
CA VAL A 136 15.75 0.78 -13.94
C VAL A 136 17.20 0.34 -14.13
N MET A 137 18.09 1.28 -14.49
CA MET A 137 19.52 1.03 -14.70
C MET A 137 20.31 0.82 -13.39
N LEU A 138 19.73 1.20 -12.24
CA LEU A 138 20.36 1.17 -10.91
C LEU A 138 19.64 0.20 -9.96
N ALA A 139 19.06 -0.87 -10.51
CA ALA A 139 18.35 -1.92 -9.76
C ALA A 139 17.26 -1.38 -8.82
N PHE A 140 16.58 -0.29 -9.19
CA PHE A 140 15.52 0.37 -8.41
C PHE A 140 15.94 0.91 -7.03
N ILE A 141 17.22 0.88 -6.68
CA ILE A 141 17.73 1.39 -5.39
C ILE A 141 17.35 2.87 -5.17
N PRO A 142 17.53 3.79 -6.15
CA PRO A 142 17.18 5.19 -5.95
C PRO A 142 15.68 5.40 -5.70
N LEU A 143 14.83 4.64 -6.41
CA LEU A 143 13.39 4.67 -6.22
C LEU A 143 13.00 4.23 -4.81
N ILE A 144 13.58 3.13 -4.29
CA ILE A 144 13.31 2.64 -2.94
C ILE A 144 13.69 3.71 -1.90
N ILE A 145 14.87 4.33 -2.02
CA ILE A 145 15.31 5.38 -1.09
C ILE A 145 14.36 6.58 -1.15
N PHE A 146 13.91 6.97 -2.34
CA PHE A 146 12.97 8.07 -2.52
C PHE A 146 11.61 7.76 -1.89
N VAL A 147 11.07 6.56 -2.10
CA VAL A 147 9.80 6.11 -1.49
C VAL A 147 9.91 6.12 0.04
N LEU A 148 11.02 5.68 0.61
CA LEU A 148 11.27 5.75 2.05
C LEU A 148 11.35 7.20 2.57
N MET A 149 11.93 8.12 1.78
CA MET A 149 11.96 9.55 2.13
C MET A 149 10.56 10.19 2.08
N MET A 150 9.72 9.72 1.17
CA MET A 150 8.36 10.22 0.98
C MET A 150 7.31 9.39 1.73
N TYR A 151 7.72 8.50 2.64
CA TYR A 151 6.82 7.56 3.31
C TYR A 151 5.65 8.24 4.05
N PHE A 152 5.86 9.42 4.65
CA PHE A 152 4.81 10.15 5.36
C PHE A 152 4.08 11.19 4.51
N LEU A 153 4.53 11.43 3.28
CA LEU A 153 3.97 12.45 2.40
C LEU A 153 2.44 12.32 2.21
N PRO A 154 1.86 11.12 2.02
CA PRO A 154 0.41 11.01 1.86
C PRO A 154 -0.37 11.42 3.13
N LEU A 155 0.18 11.15 4.32
CA LEU A 155 -0.43 11.58 5.57
C LEU A 155 -0.31 13.09 5.78
N THR A 156 0.84 13.68 5.46
CA THR A 156 1.04 15.13 5.53
C THR A 156 0.09 15.87 4.58
N LEU A 157 -0.12 15.35 3.37
CA LEU A 157 -1.06 15.94 2.40
C LEU A 157 -2.53 15.87 2.83
N THR A 158 -2.91 14.79 3.52
CA THR A 158 -4.29 14.56 3.98
C THR A 158 -4.60 15.30 5.27
N LEU A 159 -3.73 15.20 6.27
CA LEU A 159 -3.96 15.75 7.60
C LEU A 159 -3.63 17.25 7.69
N GLU A 160 -2.49 17.67 7.14
CA GLU A 160 -2.01 19.05 7.28
C GLU A 160 -2.46 19.95 6.11
N ARG A 161 -3.02 19.35 5.04
CA ARG A 161 -3.55 20.05 3.86
C ARG A 161 -2.53 20.98 3.16
N CYS A 162 -1.25 20.69 3.34
CA CYS A 162 -0.15 21.45 2.75
C CYS A 162 -0.08 21.28 1.21
N ARG A 163 0.58 22.24 0.53
CA ARG A 163 0.99 22.09 -0.87
C ARG A 163 2.02 20.97 -1.00
N LEU A 164 2.18 20.42 -2.22
CA LEU A 164 3.04 19.25 -2.46
C LEU A 164 4.49 19.46 -2.02
N LEU A 165 5.11 20.58 -2.42
CA LEU A 165 6.52 20.86 -2.11
C LEU A 165 6.81 20.97 -0.59
N PRO A 166 6.07 21.79 0.20
CA PRO A 166 6.23 21.78 1.65
C PRO A 166 6.00 20.40 2.28
N ALA A 167 5.00 19.66 1.80
CA ALA A 167 4.70 18.34 2.32
C ALA A 167 5.85 17.34 2.05
N MET A 168 6.51 17.44 0.89
CA MET A 168 7.71 16.65 0.56
C MET A 168 8.87 16.97 1.48
N GLN A 169 9.11 18.25 1.76
CA GLN A 169 10.16 18.68 2.70
C GLN A 169 9.89 18.14 4.10
N MET A 170 8.66 18.28 4.60
CA MET A 170 8.27 17.76 5.92
C MET A 170 8.41 16.23 5.99
N SER A 171 8.00 15.50 4.95
CA SER A 171 8.20 14.04 4.90
C SER A 171 9.68 13.68 4.90
N TYR A 172 10.51 14.40 4.14
CA TYR A 172 11.95 14.18 4.11
C TYR A 172 12.60 14.42 5.47
N GLU A 173 12.28 15.53 6.13
CA GLU A 173 12.81 15.88 7.45
C GLU A 173 12.41 14.85 8.51
N ALA A 174 11.15 14.43 8.50
CA ALA A 174 10.63 13.40 9.40
C ALA A 174 11.30 12.03 9.19
N THR A 175 11.66 11.67 7.96
CA THR A 175 12.23 10.36 7.64
C THR A 175 13.76 10.34 7.65
N LYS A 176 14.44 11.49 7.58
CA LYS A 176 15.90 11.62 7.35
C LYS A 176 16.75 10.71 8.24
N ARG A 177 16.42 10.59 9.54
CA ARG A 177 17.16 9.78 10.53
C ARG A 177 16.54 8.41 10.81
N HIS A 178 15.41 8.09 10.19
CA HIS A 178 14.61 6.90 10.50
C HIS A 178 14.35 5.99 9.28
N LYS A 179 14.99 6.24 8.13
CA LYS A 179 14.76 5.47 6.90
C LYS A 179 14.98 3.97 7.07
N LEU A 180 16.11 3.58 7.66
CA LEU A 180 16.42 2.16 7.91
C LEU A 180 15.43 1.52 8.88
N PHE A 181 14.97 2.28 9.88
CA PHE A 181 13.96 1.80 10.82
C PHE A 181 12.61 1.58 10.14
N ILE A 182 12.15 2.53 9.33
CA ILE A 182 10.91 2.41 8.54
C ILE A 182 11.03 1.22 7.57
N PHE A 183 12.14 1.12 6.85
CA PHE A 183 12.42 0.02 5.93
C PHE A 183 12.35 -1.33 6.64
N PHE A 184 13.04 -1.47 7.78
CA PHE A 184 13.05 -2.71 8.54
C PHE A 184 11.65 -3.07 9.05
N MET A 185 10.88 -2.09 9.51
CA MET A 185 9.49 -2.32 9.93
C MET A 185 8.61 -2.81 8.79
N LEU A 186 8.71 -2.22 7.60
CA LEU A 186 7.97 -2.65 6.41
C LEU A 186 8.40 -4.04 5.94
N LEU A 187 9.70 -4.35 6.01
CA LEU A 187 10.26 -5.64 5.65
C LEU A 187 9.78 -6.74 6.60
N VAL A 188 9.91 -6.53 7.92
CA VAL A 188 9.44 -7.49 8.93
C VAL A 188 7.93 -7.69 8.81
N MET A 189 7.17 -6.62 8.53
CA MET A 189 5.71 -6.71 8.32
C MET A 189 5.35 -7.59 7.13
N SER A 190 6.02 -7.35 6.00
CA SER A 190 5.82 -8.13 4.78
C SER A 190 6.20 -9.59 5.02
N PHE A 191 7.33 -9.85 5.69
CA PHE A 191 7.77 -11.21 6.01
C PHE A 191 6.76 -11.96 6.89
N VAL A 192 6.29 -11.34 7.98
CA VAL A 192 5.35 -11.97 8.91
C VAL A 192 3.99 -12.26 8.26
N LEU A 193 3.53 -11.42 7.33
CA LEU A 193 2.30 -11.66 6.58
C LEU A 193 2.47 -12.72 5.48
N GLN A 194 3.63 -12.78 4.84
CA GLN A 194 3.91 -13.76 3.79
C GLN A 194 4.04 -15.19 4.33
N LEU A 195 4.56 -15.40 5.54
CA LEU A 195 4.68 -16.74 6.13
C LEU A 195 3.35 -17.52 6.17
N PRO A 196 2.28 -17.03 6.83
CA PRO A 196 0.99 -17.73 6.84
C PRO A 196 0.34 -17.78 5.46
N GLN A 197 0.50 -16.73 4.64
CA GLN A 197 -0.02 -16.71 3.28
C GLN A 197 0.57 -17.85 2.43
N ASN A 198 1.89 -18.03 2.47
CA ASN A 198 2.59 -19.09 1.74
C ASN A 198 2.22 -20.48 2.26
N LEU A 199 2.17 -20.66 3.59
CA LEU A 199 1.77 -21.92 4.21
C LEU A 199 0.36 -22.33 3.79
N ILE A 200 -0.61 -21.42 3.84
CA ILE A 200 -1.99 -21.71 3.44
C ILE A 200 -2.09 -21.92 1.93
N SER A 201 -1.39 -21.12 1.13
CA SER A 201 -1.40 -21.24 -0.34
C SER A 201 -0.93 -22.63 -0.79
N ASN A 202 0.06 -23.21 -0.11
CA ASN A 202 0.55 -24.56 -0.41
C ASN A 202 -0.44 -25.67 -0.06
N LEU A 203 -1.41 -25.41 0.83
CA LEU A 203 -2.45 -26.38 1.21
C LEU A 203 -3.67 -26.33 0.27
N VAL A 204 -3.86 -25.22 -0.43
CA VAL A 204 -5.03 -24.98 -1.26
C VAL A 204 -4.80 -25.51 -2.68
N ARG A 205 -5.62 -26.47 -3.11
CA ARG A 205 -5.53 -27.08 -4.46
C ARG A 205 -6.43 -26.44 -5.51
N SER A 206 -7.50 -25.76 -5.10
CA SER A 206 -8.44 -25.11 -6.01
C SER A 206 -7.99 -23.69 -6.35
N SER A 207 -8.00 -23.33 -7.64
CA SER A 207 -7.64 -22.00 -8.11
C SER A 207 -8.52 -20.90 -7.51
N LEU A 208 -9.82 -21.15 -7.37
CA LEU A 208 -10.75 -20.20 -6.75
C LEU A 208 -10.43 -19.99 -5.27
N ALA A 209 -10.20 -21.07 -4.54
CA ALA A 209 -9.83 -20.99 -3.13
C ALA A 209 -8.49 -20.26 -2.95
N TYR A 210 -7.54 -20.45 -3.89
CA TYR A 210 -6.27 -19.73 -3.90
C TYR A 210 -6.50 -18.22 -4.06
N PHE A 211 -7.31 -17.77 -5.03
CA PHE A 211 -7.62 -16.35 -5.21
C PHE A 211 -8.35 -15.74 -4.01
N VAL A 212 -9.31 -16.46 -3.43
CA VAL A 212 -10.05 -16.07 -2.23
C VAL A 212 -9.10 -15.85 -1.05
N MET A 213 -8.19 -16.80 -0.80
CA MET A 213 -7.22 -16.70 0.29
C MET A 213 -6.16 -15.63 0.03
N ASN A 214 -5.60 -15.57 -1.17
CA ASN A 214 -4.59 -14.59 -1.53
C ASN A 214 -5.14 -13.16 -1.40
N THR A 215 -6.37 -12.93 -1.85
CA THR A 215 -7.05 -11.63 -1.74
C THR A 215 -7.25 -11.23 -0.29
N PHE A 216 -7.54 -12.18 0.61
CA PHE A 216 -7.69 -11.90 2.04
C PHE A 216 -6.39 -11.32 2.61
N PHE A 217 -5.25 -11.93 2.30
CA PHE A 217 -3.95 -11.46 2.76
C PHE A 217 -3.54 -10.12 2.14
N ILE A 218 -3.87 -9.86 0.87
CA ILE A 218 -3.64 -8.57 0.22
C ILE A 218 -4.39 -7.44 0.95
N VAL A 219 -5.68 -7.64 1.24
CA VAL A 219 -6.50 -6.65 1.95
C VAL A 219 -6.02 -6.48 3.39
N LEU A 220 -5.70 -7.58 4.07
CA LEU A 220 -5.14 -7.55 5.41
C LEU A 220 -3.84 -6.74 5.44
N GLN A 221 -2.92 -7.02 4.52
CA GLN A 221 -1.66 -6.31 4.40
C GLN A 221 -1.86 -4.82 4.14
N ALA A 222 -2.82 -4.44 3.29
CA ALA A 222 -3.12 -3.04 3.02
C ALA A 222 -3.56 -2.28 4.28
N LEU A 223 -4.44 -2.86 5.10
CA LEU A 223 -4.91 -2.24 6.34
C LEU A 223 -3.83 -2.23 7.43
N VAL A 224 -3.05 -3.31 7.56
CA VAL A 224 -1.93 -3.38 8.49
C VAL A 224 -0.86 -2.34 8.12
N ASN A 225 -0.54 -2.18 6.84
CA ASN A 225 0.37 -1.16 6.35
C ASN A 225 -0.16 0.25 6.65
N GLY A 226 -1.46 0.48 6.47
CA GLY A 226 -2.10 1.75 6.84
C GLY A 226 -1.99 2.02 8.34
N ARG A 227 -2.21 1.00 9.18
CA ARG A 227 -2.04 1.12 10.64
C ARG A 227 -0.61 1.42 11.02
N LEU A 228 0.35 0.69 10.44
CA LEU A 228 1.78 0.87 10.68
C LEU A 228 2.20 2.29 10.30
N MET A 229 1.78 2.78 9.13
CA MET A 229 2.03 4.14 8.67
C MET A 229 1.48 5.17 9.67
N GLY A 230 0.26 4.96 10.17
CA GLY A 230 -0.37 5.81 11.18
C GLY A 230 0.39 5.84 12.51
N ILE A 231 0.79 4.67 13.03
CA ILE A 231 1.56 4.56 14.28
C ILE A 231 2.93 5.22 14.12
N LEU A 232 3.63 4.95 13.02
CA LEU A 232 4.94 5.54 12.74
C LEU A 232 4.84 7.06 12.60
N TYR A 233 3.78 7.58 11.99
CA TYR A 233 3.54 9.02 11.87
C TYR A 233 3.32 9.67 13.23
N LEU A 234 2.49 9.08 14.10
CA LEU A 234 2.27 9.58 15.45
C LEU A 234 3.56 9.59 16.28
N HIS A 235 4.37 8.53 16.14
CA HIS A 235 5.59 8.36 16.91
C HIS A 235 6.73 9.27 16.42
N LEU A 236 6.96 9.34 15.10
CA LEU A 236 8.10 10.04 14.52
C LEU A 236 7.81 11.50 14.17
N VAL A 237 6.58 11.82 13.75
CA VAL A 237 6.19 13.17 13.31
C VAL A 237 5.55 13.96 14.45
N LYS A 238 4.48 13.41 15.06
CA LYS A 238 3.76 14.10 16.14
C LYS A 238 4.42 13.94 17.52
N LYS A 239 5.41 13.04 17.65
CA LYS A 239 6.15 12.75 18.89
C LYS A 239 5.24 12.44 20.08
N GLU A 240 4.08 11.85 19.82
CA GLU A 240 3.16 11.49 20.89
C GLU A 240 3.71 10.26 21.64
N PRO A 241 3.74 10.27 22.99
CA PRO A 241 4.16 9.12 23.76
C PRO A 241 3.24 7.94 23.44
N PHE A 242 3.83 6.78 23.15
CA PHE A 242 3.09 5.57 22.86
C PHE A 242 2.47 5.05 24.18
N VAL A 243 1.27 5.53 24.51
CA VAL A 243 0.46 5.00 25.60
C VAL A 243 -0.45 3.94 25.01
N LEU A 244 -0.25 2.67 25.38
CA LEU A 244 -1.20 1.61 25.05
C LEU A 244 -2.56 1.98 25.67
N PRO A 245 -3.63 2.18 24.88
CA PRO A 245 -4.95 2.37 25.48
C PRO A 245 -5.33 1.06 26.15
N SER A 246 -5.22 1.03 27.48
CA SER A 246 -5.68 -0.05 28.34
C SER A 246 -7.20 0.07 28.44
N LYS A 247 -7.88 -0.70 27.57
CA LYS A 247 -9.33 -0.76 27.34
C LYS A 247 -9.90 0.42 26.53
N PRO A 248 -10.86 0.17 25.63
CA PRO A 248 -11.76 1.23 25.17
C PRO A 248 -12.55 1.70 26.39
N ASP A 249 -12.56 3.01 26.64
CA ASP A 249 -13.51 3.58 27.59
C ASP A 249 -14.91 3.25 27.11
N ALA A 250 -15.50 2.22 27.74
CA ALA A 250 -16.93 1.98 27.71
C ALA A 250 -17.58 3.10 28.54
N SER A 251 -17.60 4.32 28.00
CA SER A 251 -18.41 5.40 28.54
C SER A 251 -19.18 6.10 27.42
N LYS A 252 -20.45 5.68 27.35
CA LYS A 252 -21.65 6.34 26.82
C LYS A 252 -21.74 6.57 25.31
#